data_AF-A0A1E3Q724-F1
#
_entry.id   AF-A0A1E3Q724-F1
#
_cell.length_a   1.000
_cell.length_b   1.000
_cell.length_c   1.000
_cell.angle_alpha   90.00
_cell.angle_beta   90.00
_cell.angle_gamma   90.00
#
_symmetry.space_group_name_H-M   'P 1'
#
loop_
_entity.id
_entity.type
_entity.pdbx_description
1 polymer ?
#
loop_
_entity_poly.entity_id
_entity_poly.type
_entity_poly.pdbx_seq_one_letter_code
_entity_poly.pdbx_strand_id
1 'polypeptide(L)'
;MLFEGKHFRGNALVRIGLARKFYGLGNINAERICARLGFYPNIRFHQLTEPDLLAMAKELNTYTIEDEKRQLMRDNLNKKRIAGTYSGRRHAMGYPIRGQRTKRNAQTAKRLNKVFRRGYATDAVGVLFPSTTWYRYDQSTSSLPFIQILT
;
A
#
# COMPACT_ATOMS: atom_id res chain seq x y z
N MET A 1 -5.10 -8.19 -16.67
CA MET A 1 -3.67 -8.17 -17.04
C MET A 1 -2.88 -8.83 -15.93
N LEU A 2 -1.97 -9.75 -16.25
CA LEU A 2 -1.09 -10.41 -15.28
C LEU A 2 0.31 -9.79 -15.35
N PHE A 3 0.88 -9.45 -14.19
CA PHE A 3 2.23 -8.89 -14.08
C PHE A 3 2.84 -9.34 -12.75
N GLU A 4 4.05 -9.93 -12.78
CA GLU A 4 4.74 -10.48 -11.59
C GLU A 4 3.86 -11.39 -10.73
N GLY A 5 3.08 -12.27 -11.37
CA GLY A 5 2.16 -13.19 -10.70
C GLY A 5 0.91 -12.53 -10.08
N LYS A 6 0.67 -11.23 -10.33
CA LYS A 6 -0.48 -10.49 -9.79
C LYS A 6 -1.45 -10.04 -10.88
N HIS A 7 -2.74 -10.12 -10.56
CA HIS A 7 -3.80 -9.71 -11.46
C HIS A 7 -4.19 -8.23 -11.28
N PHE A 8 -4.07 -7.47 -12.36
CA PHE A 8 -4.46 -6.06 -12.47
C PHE A 8 -5.71 -5.90 -13.34
N ARG A 9 -6.61 -5.01 -12.90
CA ARG A 9 -7.73 -4.53 -13.71
C ARG A 9 -7.18 -3.61 -14.79
N GLY A 10 -7.58 -3.81 -16.05
CA GLY A 10 -7.03 -3.03 -17.18
C GLY A 10 -7.29 -1.53 -17.09
N ASN A 11 -8.43 -1.13 -16.53
CA ASN A 11 -8.80 0.28 -16.35
C ASN A 11 -8.17 0.96 -15.12
N ALA A 12 -7.46 0.22 -14.27
CA ALA A 12 -6.80 0.80 -13.12
C ALA A 12 -5.58 1.63 -13.54
N LEU A 13 -5.31 2.69 -12.79
CA LEU A 13 -4.11 3.52 -12.94
C LEU A 13 -2.87 2.74 -12.48
N VAL A 14 -1.78 2.82 -13.22
CA VAL A 14 -0.55 2.06 -12.95
C VAL A 14 0.00 2.35 -11.56
N ARG A 15 0.15 3.64 -11.21
CA ARG A 15 0.64 4.07 -9.88
C ARG A 15 -0.18 3.49 -8.71
N ILE A 16 -1.51 3.48 -8.84
CA ILE A 16 -2.42 2.98 -7.80
C ILE A 16 -2.39 1.46 -7.75
N GLY A 17 -2.34 0.78 -8.90
CA GLY A 17 -2.22 -0.67 -8.94
C GLY A 17 -0.94 -1.15 -8.30
N LEU A 18 0.20 -0.54 -8.64
CA LEU A 18 1.50 -0.88 -8.06
C LEU A 18 1.47 -0.73 -6.53
N ALA A 19 1.05 0.43 -6.03
CA ALA A 19 0.98 0.70 -4.59
C ALA A 19 0.01 -0.23 -3.85
N ARG A 20 -1.10 -0.63 -4.49
CA ARG A 20 -2.08 -1.51 -3.86
C ARG A 20 -1.64 -2.96 -3.82
N LYS A 21 -1.01 -3.45 -4.88
CA LYS A 21 -0.70 -4.88 -5.04
C LYS A 21 0.68 -5.27 -4.56
N PHE A 22 1.66 -4.37 -4.57
CA PHE A 22 3.01 -4.66 -4.10
C PHE A 22 3.25 -4.25 -2.65
N TYR A 23 3.55 -5.22 -1.78
CA TYR A 23 3.91 -4.96 -0.40
C TYR A 23 5.25 -4.25 -0.34
N GLY A 24 5.27 -3.09 0.32
CA GLY A 24 6.47 -2.30 0.49
C GLY A 24 6.60 -1.13 -0.48
N LEU A 25 5.77 -1.10 -1.53
CA LEU A 25 5.56 0.07 -2.37
C LEU A 25 4.37 0.87 -1.85
N GLY A 26 4.57 2.17 -1.63
CA GLY A 26 3.50 3.13 -1.37
C GLY A 26 3.25 4.02 -2.59
N ASN A 27 2.24 4.90 -2.51
CA ASN A 27 1.90 5.81 -3.62
C ASN A 27 3.09 6.65 -4.09
N ILE A 28 3.86 7.21 -3.16
CA ILE A 28 5.02 8.06 -3.48
C ILE A 28 6.08 7.29 -4.27
N ASN A 29 6.38 6.04 -3.87
CA ASN A 29 7.37 5.23 -4.57
C ASN A 29 6.85 4.78 -5.94
N ALA A 30 5.56 4.43 -6.03
CA ALA A 30 4.94 4.07 -7.31
C ALA A 30 4.95 5.26 -8.29
N GLU A 31 4.67 6.47 -7.82
CA GLU A 31 4.75 7.69 -8.63
C GLU A 31 6.18 7.98 -9.08
N ARG A 32 7.18 7.79 -8.21
CA ARG A 32 8.60 7.91 -8.57
C ARG A 32 9.02 6.89 -9.63
N ILE A 33 8.55 5.64 -9.53
CA ILE A 33 8.82 4.61 -10.54
C ILE A 33 8.22 5.02 -11.89
N CYS A 34 6.95 5.45 -11.91
CA CYS A 34 6.31 5.95 -13.13
C CYS A 34 7.06 7.14 -13.73
N ALA A 35 7.48 8.10 -12.90
CA ALA A 35 8.23 9.27 -13.36
C ALA A 35 9.60 8.89 -13.95
N ARG A 36 10.31 7.94 -13.33
CA ARG A 36 11.61 7.45 -13.81
C ARG A 36 11.52 6.74 -15.16
N LEU A 37 10.43 6.01 -15.39
CA LEU A 37 10.15 5.34 -16.65
C LEU A 37 9.54 6.27 -17.72
N GLY A 38 9.26 7.54 -17.37
CA GLY A 38 8.64 8.50 -18.29
C GLY A 38 7.16 8.26 -18.55
N PHE A 39 6.47 7.49 -17.69
CA PHE A 39 5.03 7.29 -17.82
C PHE A 39 4.26 8.53 -17.35
N TYR A 40 3.27 8.93 -18.14
CA TYR A 40 2.37 10.01 -17.75
C TYR A 40 1.51 9.58 -16.52
N PRO A 41 1.11 10.52 -15.64
CA PRO A 41 0.58 10.19 -14.30
C PRO A 41 -0.76 9.45 -14.30
N ASN A 42 -1.51 9.54 -15.40
CA ASN A 42 -2.83 8.95 -15.55
C ASN A 42 -2.84 7.68 -16.43
N ILE A 43 -1.67 7.11 -16.70
CA ILE A 43 -1.55 5.88 -17.49
C ILE A 43 -2.29 4.71 -16.85
N ARG A 44 -2.94 3.91 -17.68
CA ARG A 44 -3.71 2.73 -17.26
C ARG A 44 -3.01 1.45 -17.70
N PHE A 45 -3.26 0.35 -16.98
CA PHE A 45 -2.59 -0.92 -17.25
C PHE A 45 -2.81 -1.46 -18.67
N HIS A 46 -4.00 -1.28 -19.25
CA HIS A 46 -4.29 -1.75 -20.61
C HIS A 46 -3.51 -1.00 -21.71
N GLN A 47 -2.90 0.14 -21.39
CA GLN A 47 -2.15 0.96 -22.35
C GLN A 47 -0.66 0.64 -22.35
N LEU A 48 -0.19 -0.19 -21.41
CA LEU A 48 1.21 -0.56 -21.30
C LEU A 48 1.56 -1.58 -22.38
N THR A 49 2.70 -1.35 -23.03
CA THR A 49 3.27 -2.31 -23.97
C THR A 49 4.16 -3.33 -23.24
N GLU A 50 4.49 -4.43 -23.89
CA GLU A 50 5.41 -5.44 -23.33
C GLU A 50 6.79 -4.88 -22.91
N PRO A 51 7.47 -4.02 -23.70
CA PRO A 51 8.74 -3.45 -23.25
C PRO A 51 8.59 -2.55 -22.02
N ASP A 52 7.48 -1.82 -21.88
CA ASP A 52 7.19 -1.01 -20.70
C ASP A 52 7.08 -1.87 -19.43
N LEU A 53 6.46 -3.05 -19.55
CA LEU A 53 6.34 -4.00 -18.45
C LEU A 53 7.70 -4.56 -18.04
N LEU A 54 8.56 -4.88 -19.01
CA LEU A 54 9.92 -5.36 -18.73
C LEU A 54 10.76 -4.27 -18.06
N ALA A 55 10.67 -3.02 -18.53
CA ALA A 55 11.35 -1.89 -17.90
C ALA A 55 10.85 -1.68 -16.46
N MET A 56 9.54 -1.78 -16.25
CA MET A 56 8.92 -1.69 -14.92
C MET A 56 9.38 -2.82 -13.99
N ALA A 57 9.46 -4.07 -14.46
CA ALA A 57 9.94 -5.20 -13.68
C ALA A 57 11.42 -5.00 -13.26
N LYS A 58 12.26 -4.51 -14.17
CA LYS A 58 13.67 -4.18 -13.86
C LYS A 58 13.77 -3.12 -12.77
N GLU A 59 12.99 -2.03 -12.88
CA GLU A 59 12.98 -0.98 -11.86
C GLU A 59 12.46 -1.49 -10.50
N LEU A 60 11.45 -2.37 -10.49
CA LEU A 60 10.92 -2.95 -9.25
C LEU A 60 11.95 -3.79 -8.50
N ASN A 61 12.82 -4.52 -9.21
CA ASN A 61 13.87 -5.33 -8.59
C ASN A 61 14.92 -4.52 -7.82
N THR A 62 15.00 -3.20 -8.05
CA THR A 62 15.91 -2.32 -7.28
C THR A 62 15.40 -2.01 -5.87
N TYR A 63 14.10 -2.25 -5.61
CA TYR A 63 13.48 -1.97 -4.33
C TYR A 63 13.30 -3.25 -3.50
N THR A 64 13.36 -3.10 -2.18
CA THR A 64 13.02 -4.18 -1.24
C THR A 64 11.50 -4.33 -1.14
N ILE A 65 10.94 -5.27 -1.90
CA ILE A 65 9.48 -5.49 -2.05
C ILE A 65 9.12 -6.91 -1.58
N GLU A 66 7.83 -7.14 -1.33
CA GLU A 66 7.24 -8.45 -1.04
C GLU A 66 7.92 -9.19 0.11
N ASP A 67 8.48 -10.36 -0.17
CA ASP A 67 8.88 -11.32 0.83
C ASP A 67 10.17 -10.91 1.51
N GLU A 68 11.10 -10.28 0.81
CA GLU A 68 12.31 -9.73 1.41
C GLU A 68 11.94 -8.70 2.49
N LYS A 69 11.04 -7.76 2.16
CA LYS A 69 10.59 -6.75 3.13
C LYS A 69 9.80 -7.37 4.29
N ARG A 70 9.01 -8.40 4.04
CA ARG A 70 8.29 -9.15 5.09
C ARG A 70 9.25 -9.90 6.01
N GLN A 71 10.28 -10.53 5.45
CA GLN A 71 11.32 -11.23 6.20
C GLN A 71 12.07 -10.24 7.09
N LEU A 72 12.56 -9.14 6.53
CA LEU A 72 13.22 -8.07 7.29
C LEU A 72 12.37 -7.59 8.48
N MET A 73 11.06 -7.41 8.29
CA MET A 73 10.13 -7.04 9.36
C MET A 73 9.97 -8.13 10.42
N ARG A 74 9.88 -9.41 10.03
CA ARG A 74 9.82 -10.55 10.97
C ARG A 74 11.13 -10.67 11.75
N ASP A 75 12.27 -10.49 11.10
CA ASP A 75 13.58 -10.57 11.73
C ASP A 75 13.76 -9.47 12.78
N ASN A 76 13.30 -8.26 12.48
CA ASN A 76 13.29 -7.17 13.46
C ASN A 76 12.42 -7.48 14.69
N LEU A 77 11.27 -8.16 14.51
CA LEU A 77 10.44 -8.62 15.63
C LEU A 77 11.10 -9.76 16.42
N ASN A 78 11.72 -10.71 15.72
CA ASN A 78 12.44 -11.83 16.32
C ASN A 78 13.64 -11.35 17.13
N LYS A 79 14.42 -10.40 16.61
CA LYS A 79 15.52 -9.74 17.32
C LYS A 79 15.02 -9.11 18.63
N LYS A 80 13.92 -8.36 18.60
CA LYS A 80 13.31 -7.76 19.82
C LYS A 80 12.86 -8.79 20.84
N ARG A 81 12.37 -9.95 20.37
CA ARG A 81 11.92 -11.06 21.21
C ARG A 81 13.09 -11.76 21.87
N ILE A 82 14.12 -12.13 21.09
CA ILE A 82 15.34 -12.80 21.58
C ILE A 82 16.05 -11.90 22.61
N ALA A 83 16.14 -10.61 22.33
CA ALA A 83 16.72 -9.63 23.25
C ALA A 83 15.92 -9.40 24.55
N GLY A 84 14.73 -9.98 24.71
CA GLY A 84 13.93 -9.86 25.94
C GLY A 84 13.30 -8.47 26.19
N THR A 85 13.35 -7.57 25.21
CA THR A 85 12.83 -6.21 25.34
C THR A 85 11.33 -6.17 25.69
N TYR A 86 10.87 -5.10 26.35
CA TYR A 86 9.43 -4.90 26.63
C TYR A 86 8.58 -5.06 25.35
N SER A 87 8.99 -4.42 24.26
CA SER A 87 8.31 -4.52 22.97
C SER A 87 8.21 -5.97 22.48
N GLY A 88 9.30 -6.74 22.54
CA GLY A 88 9.32 -8.16 22.15
C GLY A 88 8.34 -9.01 22.95
N ARG A 89 8.32 -8.84 24.29
CA ARG A 89 7.38 -9.54 25.18
C ARG A 89 5.93 -9.18 24.86
N ARG A 90 5.62 -7.90 24.63
CA ARG A 90 4.26 -7.44 24.28
C ARG A 90 3.79 -7.99 22.93
N HIS A 91 4.67 -8.05 21.93
CA HIS A 91 4.39 -8.68 20.65
C HIS A 91 4.12 -10.19 20.77
N ALA A 92 4.86 -10.90 21.63
CA ALA A 92 4.64 -12.33 21.88
C ALA A 92 3.31 -12.59 22.59
N MET A 93 2.93 -11.73 23.54
CA MET A 93 1.67 -11.82 24.30
C MET A 93 0.45 -11.25 23.55
N GLY A 94 0.63 -10.62 22.38
CA GLY A 94 -0.47 -10.00 21.63
C GLY A 94 -1.03 -8.72 22.24
N TYR A 95 -0.27 -8.01 23.06
CA TYR A 95 -0.72 -6.77 23.69
C TYR A 95 -0.24 -5.52 22.93
N PRO A 96 -0.87 -4.34 23.15
CA PRO A 96 -0.35 -3.10 22.60
C PRO A 96 1.04 -2.77 23.18
N ILE A 97 1.91 -2.23 22.32
CA ILE A 97 3.32 -1.96 22.63
C ILE A 97 3.54 -0.51 23.08
N ARG A 98 2.75 0.44 22.57
CA ARG A 98 2.94 1.89 22.81
C ARG A 98 2.29 2.39 24.10
N GLY A 99 2.35 1.61 25.19
CA GLY A 99 1.80 2.00 26.50
C GLY A 99 0.28 2.18 26.58
N GLN A 100 -0.46 1.66 25.59
CA GLN A 100 -1.93 1.79 25.57
C GLN A 100 -2.58 0.91 26.65
N ARG A 101 -3.70 1.39 27.21
CA ARG A 101 -4.47 0.67 28.24
C ARG A 101 -5.05 -0.64 27.69
N THR A 102 -4.98 -1.72 28.48
CA THR A 102 -5.43 -3.07 28.07
C THR A 102 -6.73 -3.53 28.71
N LYS A 103 -7.30 -2.76 29.66
CA LYS A 103 -8.48 -3.16 30.45
C LYS A 103 -9.75 -3.33 29.60
N ARG A 104 -9.98 -2.45 28.61
CA ARG A 104 -11.21 -2.45 27.78
C ARG A 104 -10.91 -2.75 26.31
N ASN A 105 -10.16 -1.87 25.64
CA ASN A 105 -10.02 -1.89 24.18
C ASN A 105 -8.62 -2.34 23.74
N ALA A 106 -8.39 -3.65 23.68
CA ALA A 106 -7.13 -4.23 23.20
C ALA A 106 -7.32 -5.28 22.08
N GLN A 107 -8.54 -5.44 21.56
CA GLN A 107 -8.89 -6.55 20.68
C GLN A 107 -8.12 -6.58 19.36
N THR A 108 -7.92 -5.41 18.75
CA THR A 108 -7.16 -5.29 17.50
C THR A 108 -5.69 -5.71 17.70
N ALA A 109 -5.08 -5.30 18.82
CA ALA A 109 -3.72 -5.72 19.16
C ALA A 109 -3.66 -7.23 19.40
N LYS A 110 -4.60 -7.80 20.17
CA LYS A 110 -4.68 -9.25 20.42
C LYS A 110 -4.80 -10.07 19.13
N ARG A 111 -5.55 -9.55 18.15
CA ARG A 111 -5.73 -10.21 16.85
C ARG A 111 -4.49 -10.11 15.95
N LEU A 112 -3.89 -8.92 15.88
CA LEU A 112 -2.88 -8.58 14.87
C LEU A 112 -1.43 -8.71 15.36
N ASN A 113 -1.17 -8.51 16.64
CA ASN A 113 0.16 -8.62 17.22
C ASN A 113 0.46 -10.10 17.48
N LYS A 114 1.22 -10.70 16.58
CA LYS A 114 1.79 -12.04 16.72
C LYS A 114 3.28 -11.95 16.40
N VAL A 115 4.08 -12.88 16.93
CA VAL A 115 5.52 -12.98 16.60
C VAL A 115 5.70 -13.12 15.10
N PHE A 116 4.96 -14.06 14.51
CA PHE A 116 4.82 -14.19 13.07
C PHE A 116 3.54 -13.46 12.63
N ARG A 117 3.69 -12.18 12.29
CA ARG A 117 2.59 -11.44 11.67
C ARG A 117 2.23 -12.12 10.35
N ARG A 118 0.97 -12.56 10.22
CA ARG A 118 0.41 -12.88 8.90
C ARG A 118 0.44 -11.55 8.13
N GLY A 119 1.26 -11.49 7.08
CA GLY A 119 1.36 -10.30 6.26
C GLY A 119 -0.03 -10.03 5.70
N TYR A 120 -0.68 -8.96 6.18
CA TYR A 120 -1.82 -8.45 5.45
C TYR A 120 -1.24 -7.89 4.15
N ALA A 121 -1.65 -8.46 3.02
CA ALA A 121 -1.67 -7.68 1.80
C ALA A 121 -2.39 -6.36 2.12
N THR A 122 -2.00 -5.29 1.44
CA THR A 122 -2.65 -3.97 1.43
C THR A 122 -4.08 -3.99 0.90
N ASP A 123 -4.78 -5.12 0.98
CA ASP A 123 -6.20 -5.24 0.73
C ASP A 123 -6.94 -5.18 2.09
N ALA A 124 -7.49 -4.00 2.40
CA ALA A 124 -8.55 -3.83 3.39
C ALA A 124 -9.92 -4.31 2.88
N VAL A 125 -9.95 -5.18 1.86
CA VAL A 125 -11.18 -5.78 1.31
C VAL A 125 -11.15 -7.26 1.65
N GLY A 126 -11.51 -7.58 2.89
CA GLY A 126 -11.53 -8.97 3.32
C GLY A 126 -11.89 -9.21 4.77
N VAL A 127 -12.50 -8.26 5.49
CA VAL A 127 -13.39 -8.55 6.63
C VAL A 127 -14.32 -7.34 6.83
N LEU A 128 -15.62 -7.53 6.53
CA LEU A 128 -16.79 -6.74 6.97
C LEU A 128 -16.83 -5.23 6.61
N PHE A 129 -17.42 -4.87 5.47
CA PHE A 129 -18.34 -3.72 5.30
C PHE A 129 -19.08 -3.88 3.95
N PRO A 130 -20.41 -4.04 3.91
CA PRO A 130 -21.16 -3.93 2.67
C PRO A 130 -21.47 -2.44 2.45
N SER A 131 -20.89 -1.83 1.41
CA SER A 131 -21.53 -0.79 0.61
C SER A 131 -20.54 -0.21 -0.38
N THR A 132 -20.80 -0.47 -1.65
CA THR A 132 -20.87 0.54 -2.70
C THR A 132 -20.68 1.98 -2.18
N THR A 133 -19.50 2.58 -2.36
CA THR A 133 -19.33 4.04 -2.23
C THR A 133 -18.14 4.53 -3.09
N TRP A 134 -18.50 4.95 -4.30
CA TRP A 134 -18.08 6.18 -4.99
C TRP A 134 -16.61 6.63 -4.88
N TYR A 135 -15.80 6.28 -5.90
CA TYR A 135 -14.84 7.25 -6.45
C TYR A 135 -15.64 8.22 -7.32
N ARG A 136 -16.12 9.32 -6.73
CA ARG A 136 -16.63 10.47 -7.49
C ARG A 136 -15.41 11.21 -8.05
N TYR A 137 -15.08 10.95 -9.31
CA TYR A 137 -14.33 11.92 -10.12
C TYR A 137 -15.27 13.10 -10.33
N ASP A 138 -14.95 14.25 -9.73
CA ASP A 138 -15.65 15.49 -10.02
C ASP A 138 -15.18 15.99 -11.40
N GLN A 139 -16.04 15.87 -12.41
CA GLN A 139 -15.89 16.47 -13.72
C GLN A 139 -16.94 17.58 -13.87
N SER A 140 -16.74 18.74 -13.23
CA SER A 140 -17.38 19.99 -13.65
C SER A 140 -16.85 21.18 -12.84
N THR A 141 -16.08 22.06 -13.50
CA THR A 141 -16.09 23.52 -13.29
C THR A 141 -15.19 24.15 -14.37
N SER A 142 -15.62 24.01 -15.62
CA SER A 142 -15.31 24.97 -16.68
C SER A 142 -16.36 26.09 -16.62
N SER A 143 -16.15 27.06 -15.76
CA SER A 143 -16.73 28.40 -15.88
C SER A 143 -15.98 29.36 -14.95
N LEU A 144 -15.10 30.15 -15.57
CA LEU A 144 -14.52 31.34 -14.96
C LEU A 144 -15.64 32.37 -14.74
N PRO A 145 -15.86 32.91 -13.52
CA PRO A 145 -16.54 34.19 -13.40
C PRO A 145 -15.53 35.30 -13.69
N PHE A 146 -15.68 35.89 -14.88
CA PHE A 146 -15.10 37.15 -15.29
C PHE A 146 -15.59 38.25 -14.34
N ILE A 147 -14.69 38.82 -13.54
CA ILE A 147 -14.95 39.99 -12.72
C ILE A 147 -14.88 41.21 -13.65
N GLN A 148 -16.03 41.84 -13.93
CA GLN A 148 -16.09 43.22 -14.42
C GLN A 148 -16.38 44.14 -13.24
N ILE A 149 -15.44 45.06 -13.00
CA ILE A 149 -15.58 46.24 -12.15
C ILE A 149 -15.50 47.45 -13.12
N LEU A 150 -16.31 48.48 -12.85
CA LEU A 150 -16.35 49.82 -13.47
C LEU A 150 -17.11 49.84 -14.81
N THR A 151 -18.12 50.69 -15.04
CA THR A 151 -18.49 52.02 -14.55
C THR A 151 -20.00 52.18 -14.47
#